data_AF-A0A7S2MGD3-F1
#
_entry.id   AF-A0A7S2MGD3-F1
#
_cell.length_a   1.000
_cell.length_b   1.000
_cell.length_c   1.000
_cell.angle_alpha   90.00
_cell.angle_beta   90.00
_cell.angle_gamma   90.00
#
_symmetry.space_group_name_H-M   'P 1'
#
loop_
_entity.id
_entity.type
_entity.pdbx_description
1 polymer ?
#
loop_
_entity_poly.entity_id
_entity_poly.type
_entity_poly.pdbx_seq_one_letter_code
_entity_poly.pdbx_strand_id
1 'polypeptide(L)'
;IMLPLNSMIWPFKAIYYVMPLSYCMRSLIYALFVDATWDSCTDPQTSAVCTPSTNGGDVLDALGRVYPLFGSDDTVGTDVAAMLGIGIFWKLVYSILVVYKARKVADIKEA
;
A
#
# COMPACT_ATOMS: atom_id res chain seq x y z
N ILE A 1 8.03 -3.93 -8.73
CA ILE A 1 9.38 -3.61 -8.22
C ILE A 1 9.20 -3.01 -6.83
N MET A 2 9.49 -3.76 -5.76
CA MET A 2 9.37 -3.27 -4.38
C MET A 2 10.69 -2.58 -4.03
N LEU A 3 10.80 -1.30 -4.38
CA LEU A 3 11.97 -0.49 -4.08
C LEU A 3 11.78 0.21 -2.73
N PRO A 4 12.83 0.37 -1.92
CA PRO A 4 12.75 1.16 -0.70
C PRO A 4 12.30 2.60 -1.02
N LEU A 5 11.34 3.13 -0.26
CA LEU A 5 10.73 4.46 -0.46
C LEU A 5 11.74 5.63 -0.46
N ASN A 6 12.95 5.40 0.04
CA ASN A 6 14.01 6.40 0.12
C ASN A 6 14.95 6.40 -1.09
N SER A 7 14.95 5.36 -1.93
CA SER A 7 15.78 5.30 -3.14
C SER A 7 15.04 5.73 -4.41
N MET A 8 13.75 6.08 -4.29
CA MET A 8 12.90 6.44 -5.42
C MET A 8 13.00 7.93 -5.72
N ILE A 9 13.29 8.28 -6.99
CA ILE A 9 13.25 9.67 -7.42
C ILE A 9 11.83 10.24 -7.23
N TRP A 10 11.77 11.48 -6.74
CA TRP A 10 10.56 12.10 -6.20
C TRP A 10 9.24 11.96 -7.00
N PRO A 11 9.19 12.02 -8.35
CA PRO A 11 7.91 11.91 -9.05
C PRO A 11 7.27 10.52 -8.94
N PHE A 12 8.07 9.46 -8.97
CA PHE A 12 7.55 8.09 -8.79
C PHE A 12 7.09 7.87 -7.34
N LYS A 13 7.75 8.53 -6.38
CA LYS A 13 7.33 8.53 -4.98
C LYS A 13 5.94 9.16 -4.81
N ALA A 14 5.64 10.24 -5.54
CA ALA A 14 4.31 10.86 -5.52
C ALA A 14 3.24 9.93 -6.10
N ILE A 15 3.50 9.26 -7.23
CA ILE A 15 2.57 8.29 -7.84
C ILE A 15 2.30 7.13 -6.89
N TYR A 16 3.32 6.65 -6.20
CA TYR A 16 3.22 5.58 -5.22
C TYR A 16 2.29 5.93 -4.05
N TYR A 17 2.26 7.20 -3.61
CA TYR A 17 1.35 7.66 -2.56
C TYR A 17 -0.07 7.92 -3.06
N VAL A 18 -0.25 8.23 -4.35
CA VAL A 18 -1.58 8.45 -4.95
C VAL A 18 -2.28 7.14 -5.29
N MET A 19 -1.53 6.08 -5.62
CA MET A 19 -2.11 4.77 -5.89
C MET A 19 -2.43 4.01 -4.60
N PRO A 20 -3.67 3.55 -4.38
CA PRO A 20 -4.05 2.82 -3.16
C PRO A 20 -3.46 1.40 -3.08
N LEU A 21 -2.80 0.92 -4.14
CA LEU A 21 -2.32 -0.46 -4.26
C LEU A 21 -1.27 -0.82 -3.19
N SER A 22 -0.39 0.11 -2.83
CA SER A 22 0.64 -0.11 -1.81
C SER A 22 0.05 -0.34 -0.43
N TYR A 23 -0.87 0.55 -0.03
CA TYR A 23 -1.63 0.47 1.22
C TYR A 23 -2.46 -0.82 1.29
N CYS A 24 -3.10 -1.20 0.19
CA CYS A 24 -3.87 -2.45 0.09
C CYS A 24 -2.98 -3.70 0.27
N MET A 25 -1.85 -3.77 -0.44
CA MET A 25 -0.93 -4.90 -0.34
C MET A 25 -0.34 -5.06 1.06
N ARG A 26 -0.07 -3.94 1.75
CA ARG A 26 0.40 -3.96 3.14
C ARG A 26 -0.65 -4.53 4.09
N SER A 27 -1.90 -4.06 3.99
CA SER A 27 -3.01 -4.57 4.80
C SER A 27 -3.31 -6.04 4.53
N LEU A 28 -3.29 -6.46 3.26
CA LEU A 28 -3.52 -7.85 2.86
C LEU A 28 -2.46 -8.78 3.45
N ILE A 29 -1.18 -8.41 3.34
CA ILE A 29 -0.07 -9.23 3.84
C ILE A 29 -0.08 -9.29 5.36
N TYR A 30 -0.35 -8.17 6.05
CA TYR A 30 -0.53 -8.20 7.50
C TYR A 30 -1.66 -9.18 7.90
N ALA A 31 -2.83 -9.09 7.26
CA ALA A 31 -3.97 -9.96 7.56
C ALA A 31 -3.71 -11.44 7.25
N LEU A 32 -2.96 -11.75 6.19
CA LEU A 32 -2.62 -13.13 5.83
C LEU A 32 -1.58 -13.74 6.76
N PHE A 33 -0.59 -12.95 7.19
CA PHE A 33 0.54 -13.46 7.96
C PHE A 33 0.30 -13.45 9.47
N VAL A 34 -0.56 -12.57 10.00
CA VAL A 34 -0.78 -12.46 11.46
C VAL A 34 -1.40 -13.72 12.07
N ASP A 35 -2.34 -14.36 11.37
CA ASP A 35 -3.05 -15.57 11.84
C ASP A 35 -2.41 -16.88 11.34
N ALA A 36 -1.38 -16.80 10.50
CA ALA A 36 -0.73 -17.98 9.94
C ALA A 36 0.34 -18.54 10.88
N THR A 37 0.31 -19.86 11.10
CA THR A 37 1.38 -20.59 11.79
C THR A 37 2.42 -21.06 10.80
N TRP A 38 3.70 -20.83 11.11
CA TRP A 38 4.83 -21.19 10.24
C TRP A 38 5.74 -22.21 10.91
N ASP A 39 6.47 -22.98 10.11
CA ASP A 39 7.49 -23.89 10.63
C ASP A 39 8.72 -23.09 11.08
N SER A 40 9.17 -23.34 12.31
CA SER A 40 10.36 -22.71 12.86
C SER A 40 11.61 -23.16 12.09
N CYS A 41 12.44 -22.21 11.68
CA CYS A 41 13.69 -22.47 11.00
C CYS A 41 14.88 -22.14 11.92
N THR A 42 15.81 -23.08 12.08
CA THR A 42 17.04 -22.91 12.88
C THR A 42 18.29 -22.68 12.05
N ASP A 43 18.23 -22.87 10.73
CA ASP A 43 19.41 -22.78 9.85
C ASP A 43 19.23 -21.70 8.76
N PRO A 44 19.93 -20.56 8.85
CA PRO A 44 19.68 -19.38 8.01
C PRO A 44 20.05 -19.54 6.54
N GLN A 45 20.62 -20.68 6.12
CA GLN A 45 21.08 -20.87 4.74
C GLN A 45 20.02 -21.38 3.76
N THR A 46 18.86 -21.83 4.24
CA THR A 46 17.86 -22.52 3.41
C THR A 46 16.73 -21.61 2.90
N SER A 47 16.56 -20.43 3.48
CA SER A 47 15.39 -19.57 3.24
C SER A 47 15.78 -18.10 3.24
N ALA A 48 15.14 -17.28 2.40
CA ALA A 48 15.34 -15.83 2.38
C ALA A 48 14.92 -15.14 3.69
N VAL A 49 14.04 -15.79 4.48
CA VAL A 49 13.59 -15.36 5.81
C VAL A 49 13.57 -16.61 6.69
N CYS A 50 14.34 -16.62 7.79
CA CYS A 50 14.40 -17.72 8.75
C CYS A 50 14.22 -17.14 10.15
N THR A 51 13.18 -17.59 10.87
CA THR A 51 12.91 -17.19 12.25
C THR A 51 12.73 -18.45 13.11
N PRO A 52 13.25 -18.46 14.36
CA PRO A 52 13.07 -19.59 15.28
C PRO A 52 11.66 -19.68 15.87
N SER A 53 10.77 -18.73 15.56
CA SER A 53 9.40 -18.67 16.06
C SER A 53 8.40 -19.24 15.06
N THR A 54 7.33 -19.86 15.57
CA THR A 54 6.20 -20.35 14.76
C THR A 54 5.13 -19.30 14.53
N ASN A 55 5.28 -18.14 15.17
CA ASN A 55 4.30 -17.07 15.13
C ASN A 55 4.45 -16.23 13.85
N GLY A 56 3.34 -15.94 13.18
CA GLY A 56 3.31 -15.21 11.92
C GLY A 56 3.73 -13.75 12.02
N GLY A 57 3.57 -13.13 13.20
CA GLY A 57 4.09 -11.78 13.48
C GLY A 57 5.62 -11.68 13.37
N ASP A 58 6.35 -12.69 13.85
CA ASP A 58 7.81 -12.72 13.80
C ASP A 58 8.34 -12.98 12.38
N VAL A 59 7.60 -13.78 11.61
CA VAL A 59 7.87 -13.97 10.17
C VAL A 59 7.63 -12.67 9.41
N LEU A 60 6.57 -11.93 9.74
CA LEU A 60 6.25 -10.65 9.12
C LEU A 60 7.32 -9.59 9.42
N ASP A 61 7.85 -9.55 10.64
CA ASP A 61 8.96 -8.65 11.00
C ASP A 61 10.24 -8.99 10.21
N ALA A 62 10.57 -10.28 10.12
CA ALA A 62 11.73 -10.74 9.36
C ALA A 62 11.56 -10.50 7.85
N LEU A 63 10.34 -10.64 7.33
CA LEU A 63 9.99 -10.28 5.95
C LEU A 63 10.09 -8.76 5.72
N GLY A 64 9.77 -7.95 6.73
CA GLY A 64 9.91 -6.50 6.71
C GLY A 64 11.36 -6.01 6.54
N ARG A 65 12.34 -6.81 6.98
CA ARG A 65 13.77 -6.52 6.76
C ARG A 65 14.18 -6.67 5.30
N VAL A 66 13.55 -7.58 4.56
CA VAL A 66 13.79 -7.79 3.13
C VAL A 66 12.95 -6.84 2.29
N TYR A 67 11.69 -6.64 2.71
CA TYR A 67 10.72 -5.78 2.05
C TYR A 67 10.26 -4.69 3.03
N PRO A 68 10.83 -3.47 2.99
CA PRO A 68 10.52 -2.38 3.92
C PRO A 68 9.08 -1.82 3.80
N LEU A 69 8.25 -2.52 3.03
CA LEU A 69 6.84 -2.28 2.79
C LEU A 69 5.96 -2.98 3.83
N PHE A 70 6.46 -4.07 4.41
CA PHE A 70 5.78 -4.87 5.41
C PHE A 70 6.45 -4.62 6.75
N GLY A 71 5.67 -4.34 7.78
CA GLY A 71 6.15 -4.17 9.14
C GLY A 71 5.04 -4.57 10.07
N SER A 72 5.39 -5.17 11.22
CA SER A 72 4.39 -5.59 12.21
C SER A 72 3.77 -4.43 12.99
N ASP A 73 4.30 -3.20 12.80
CA ASP A 73 3.73 -1.99 13.39
C ASP A 73 2.26 -1.82 12.98
N ASP A 74 1.39 -1.55 13.96
CA ASP A 74 -0.04 -1.28 13.80
C ASP A 74 -0.29 0.03 13.03
N THR A 75 0.00 0.03 11.73
CA THR A 75 -0.30 1.15 10.82
C THR A 75 -1.55 0.91 10.00
N VAL A 76 -2.28 -0.20 10.24
CA VAL A 76 -3.49 -0.55 9.50
C VAL A 76 -4.50 0.60 9.51
N GLY A 77 -4.66 1.28 10.65
CA GLY A 77 -5.53 2.46 10.77
C GLY A 77 -5.09 3.63 9.89
N THR A 78 -3.79 3.90 9.81
CA THR A 78 -3.21 4.94 8.96
C THR A 78 -3.36 4.60 7.48
N ASP A 79 -3.18 3.33 7.12
CA ASP A 79 -3.30 2.85 5.74
C ASP A 79 -4.77 2.93 5.27
N VAL A 80 -5.74 2.56 6.12
CA VAL A 80 -7.18 2.71 5.85
C VAL A 80 -7.58 4.19 5.70
N ALA A 81 -7.08 5.05 6.59
CA ALA A 81 -7.34 6.50 6.50
C ALA A 81 -6.77 7.10 5.20
N ALA A 82 -5.57 6.70 4.79
CA ALA A 82 -4.97 7.11 3.53
C ALA A 82 -5.80 6.65 2.32
N MET A 83 -6.28 5.40 2.31
CA MET A 83 -7.14 4.87 1.25
C MET A 83 -8.46 5.64 1.12
N LEU A 84 -9.10 5.99 2.25
CA LEU A 84 -10.30 6.83 2.26
C LEU A 84 -10.02 8.23 1.71
N GLY A 85 -8.91 8.85 2.12
CA GLY A 85 -8.49 10.16 1.61
C GLY A 85 -8.29 10.17 0.09
N ILE A 86 -7.61 9.15 -0.45
CA ILE A 86 -7.39 8.99 -1.90
C ILE A 86 -8.74 8.79 -2.63
N GLY A 87 -9.65 7.98 -2.07
CA GLY A 87 -10.97 7.76 -2.66
C GLY A 87 -11.82 9.03 -2.73
N ILE A 88 -11.79 9.86 -1.68
CA ILE A 88 -12.46 11.16 -1.65
C ILE A 88 -11.85 12.10 -2.69
N PHE A 89 -10.51 12.15 -2.76
CA PHE A 89 -9.80 12.97 -3.73
C PHE A 89 -10.22 12.66 -5.17
N TRP A 90 -10.22 11.37 -5.56
CA TRP A 90 -10.63 10.97 -6.90
C TRP A 90 -12.10 11.23 -7.19
N LYS A 91 -12.99 11.07 -6.20
CA LYS A 91 -14.40 11.46 -6.32
C LYS A 91 -14.55 12.95 -6.62
N LEU A 92 -13.85 13.81 -5.87
CA LEU A 92 -13.90 15.25 -6.07
C LEU A 92 -13.36 15.65 -7.44
N VAL A 93 -12.22 15.09 -7.86
CA VAL A 93 -11.65 15.32 -9.19
C VAL A 93 -12.64 14.92 -10.29
N TYR A 94 -13.27 13.76 -10.17
CA TYR A 94 -14.29 13.31 -11.11
C TYR A 94 -15.47 14.28 -11.17
N SER A 95 -16.02 14.67 -10.01
CA SER A 95 -17.13 15.64 -9.94
C SER A 95 -16.78 16.98 -10.59
N ILE A 96 -15.58 17.52 -10.33
CA ILE A 96 -15.10 18.77 -10.93
C ILE A 96 -14.97 18.65 -12.44
N LEU A 97 -14.37 17.57 -12.94
CA LEU A 97 -14.19 17.33 -14.38
C LEU A 97 -15.53 17.19 -15.11
N VAL A 98 -16.50 16.52 -14.49
CA VAL A 98 -17.85 16.39 -15.04
C VAL A 98 -18.54 17.75 -15.12
N VAL A 99 -18.48 18.57 -14.06
CA VAL A 99 -19.04 19.93 -14.07
C VAL A 99 -18.33 20.82 -15.09
N TYR A 100 -17.01 20.76 -15.18
CA TYR A 100 -16.23 21.50 -16.16
C TYR A 100 -16.60 21.12 -17.60
N LYS A 101 -16.69 19.83 -17.89
CA LYS A 101 -17.08 19.34 -19.22
C LYS A 101 -18.54 19.67 -19.54
N ALA A 102 -19.45 19.54 -18.57
CA ALA A 102 -20.85 19.90 -18.74
C ALA A 102 -21.02 21.39 -19.08
N ARG A 103 -20.28 22.28 -18.38
CA ARG A 103 -20.25 23.71 -18.68
C ARG A 103 -19.71 24.00 -20.08
N LYS A 104 -18.57 23.41 -20.45
CA LYS A 104 -17.98 23.55 -21.80
C LYS A 104 -18.91 23.09 -22.92
N VAL A 105 -19.69 22.04 -22.72
CA VAL A 105 -20.63 21.52 -23.74
C VAL A 105 -21.92 22.34 -23.80
N ALA A 106 -22.40 22.85 -22.66
CA ALA A 106 -23.55 23.75 -22.63
C ALA A 106 -23.29 25.04 -23.43
N ASP A 107 -22.07 25.59 -23.33
CA ASP A 107 -21.62 26.79 -24.06
C ASP A 107 -21.61 26.63 -25.59
N ILE A 108 -21.55 25.39 -26.10
CA ILE A 108 -21.48 25.10 -27.55
C ILE A 108 -22.89 25.07 -28.18
N LYS A 109 -23.97 25.01 -27.39
CA LYS A 109 -25.34 24.95 -27.92
C LYS A 109 -26.00 26.31 -28.16
N GLU A 110 -25.35 27.43 -27.79
CA GLU A 110 -25.86 28.78 -28.04
C GLU A 110 -25.18 29.51 -29.22
N ALA A 111 -24.45 28.80 -30.09
CA ALA A 111 -23.83 29.34 -31.31
C ALA A 111 -24.54 28.88 -32.59
#